data_AF-A0A679K8A9-F1
#
_entry.id   AF-A0A679K8A9-F1
#
_cell.length_a   1.000
_cell.length_b   1.000
_cell.length_c   1.000
_cell.angle_alpha   90.00
_cell.angle_beta   90.00
_cell.angle_gamma   90.00
#
_symmetry.space_group_name_H-M   'P 1'
#
loop_
_entity.id
_entity.type
_entity.pdbx_description
1 polymer ?
#
loop_
_entity_poly.entity_id
_entity_poly.type
_entity_poly.pdbx_seq_one_letter_code
_entity_poly.pdbx_strand_id
1 'polypeptide(L)'
;MASFSDLALRIGRALVVSAVSILPSAAATSDDLYNSYFANVLDGAPCFARTYDEAHLKDHPDQRVRKIEIDLSKRNSDGTPNSADRFEIGFGLMLTSGPEWYGQAASCKTNDTDFECFLEGDGGVFRLTPQSGGALRLETGETGIAIQGGAGDIELSGKTGEDRSFDLTQSKEECRSASAFFDGGNE
;
A
#
# COMPACT_ATOMS: atom_id res chain seq x y z
N MET A 1 -35.67 80.19 35.58
CA MET A 1 -34.59 79.23 35.90
C MET A 1 -34.62 78.12 34.85
N ALA A 2 -33.47 77.91 34.18
CA ALA A 2 -32.92 76.73 33.48
C ALA A 2 -33.83 75.52 33.15
N SER A 3 -33.68 74.73 32.08
CA SER A 3 -32.74 74.60 30.95
C SER A 3 -33.33 73.53 30.01
N PHE A 4 -33.00 73.56 28.72
CA PHE A 4 -33.20 72.46 27.77
C PHE A 4 -32.31 71.25 28.09
N SER A 5 -32.69 70.05 27.63
CA SER A 5 -31.75 69.02 27.13
C SER A 5 -32.45 67.86 26.42
N ASP A 6 -32.04 67.63 25.17
CA ASP A 6 -32.27 66.47 24.31
C ASP A 6 -31.83 65.13 24.94
N LEU A 7 -32.42 64.01 24.50
CA LEU A 7 -31.64 62.79 24.26
C LEU A 7 -32.29 61.90 23.18
N ALA A 8 -31.55 61.73 22.09
CA ALA A 8 -31.86 60.88 20.95
C ALA A 8 -31.71 59.38 21.29
N LEU A 9 -32.66 58.55 20.84
CA LEU A 9 -32.52 57.08 20.91
C LEU A 9 -32.06 56.55 19.55
N ARG A 10 -30.84 56.02 19.53
CA ARG A 10 -30.15 55.47 18.34
C ARG A 10 -30.69 54.08 17.98
N ILE A 11 -30.94 53.89 16.68
CA ILE A 11 -31.28 52.61 16.06
C ILE A 11 -30.04 51.70 16.08
N GLY A 12 -30.09 50.60 16.82
CA GLY A 12 -29.06 49.57 16.84
C GLY A 12 -29.17 48.63 15.64
N ARG A 13 -28.20 48.67 14.71
CA ARG A 13 -27.98 47.63 13.71
C ARG A 13 -27.33 46.42 14.38
N ALA A 14 -28.07 45.31 14.49
CA ALA A 14 -27.51 44.03 14.89
C ALA A 14 -26.66 43.45 13.75
N LEU A 15 -25.35 43.39 13.95
CA LEU A 15 -24.41 42.65 13.12
C LEU A 15 -24.44 41.18 13.57
N VAL A 16 -25.04 40.31 12.75
CA VAL A 16 -24.94 38.86 12.93
C VAL A 16 -23.60 38.41 12.38
N VAL A 17 -22.65 38.10 13.25
CA VAL A 17 -21.37 37.49 12.90
C VAL A 17 -21.57 35.97 12.91
N SER A 18 -21.70 35.36 11.72
CA SER A 18 -21.67 33.90 11.57
C SER A 18 -20.24 33.40 11.80
N ALA A 19 -20.00 32.81 12.97
CA ALA A 19 -18.76 32.10 13.25
C ALA A 19 -18.76 30.77 12.46
N VAL A 20 -17.99 30.72 11.37
CA VAL A 20 -17.69 29.46 10.68
C VAL A 20 -16.69 28.70 11.55
N SER A 21 -17.17 27.66 12.23
CA SER A 21 -16.31 26.72 12.97
C SER A 21 -15.56 25.85 11.97
N ILE A 22 -14.29 26.16 11.74
CA ILE A 22 -13.38 25.26 11.01
C ILE A 22 -13.06 24.12 11.98
N LEU A 23 -13.72 22.97 11.81
CA LEU A 23 -13.33 21.75 12.51
C LEU A 23 -11.98 21.30 11.92
N PRO A 24 -10.94 21.07 12.75
CA PRO A 24 -9.69 20.51 12.26
C PRO A 24 -9.97 19.07 11.80
N SER A 25 -9.75 18.79 10.51
CA SER A 25 -9.64 17.41 10.03
C SER A 25 -8.42 16.80 10.71
N ALA A 26 -8.62 15.79 11.56
CA ALA A 26 -7.50 15.00 12.05
C ALA A 26 -6.79 14.40 10.82
N ALA A 27 -5.51 14.71 10.64
CA ALA A 27 -4.70 14.01 9.66
C ALA A 27 -4.64 12.54 10.07
N ALA A 28 -4.88 11.63 9.13
CA ALA A 28 -4.68 10.20 9.37
C ALA A 28 -3.22 9.98 9.77
N THR A 29 -3.02 9.21 10.83
CA THR A 29 -1.69 8.85 11.32
C THR A 29 -1.12 7.66 10.52
N SER A 30 0.18 7.40 10.63
CA SER A 30 0.80 6.19 10.11
C SER A 30 0.15 4.92 10.71
N ASP A 31 -0.24 4.96 11.98
CA ASP A 31 -1.01 3.88 12.62
C ASP A 31 -2.37 3.68 11.97
N ASP A 32 -3.12 4.76 11.70
CA ASP A 32 -4.43 4.67 11.03
C ASP A 32 -4.28 4.06 9.64
N LEU A 33 -3.23 4.44 8.92
CA LEU A 33 -2.96 3.94 7.58
C LEU A 33 -2.58 2.45 7.59
N TYR A 34 -1.64 2.07 8.45
CA TYR A 34 -1.26 0.66 8.66
C TYR A 34 -2.47 -0.20 9.06
N ASN A 35 -3.28 0.29 9.99
CA ASN A 35 -4.47 -0.42 10.47
C ASN A 35 -5.52 -0.60 9.36
N SER A 36 -5.65 0.36 8.45
CA SER A 36 -6.63 0.34 7.37
C SER A 36 -6.28 -0.60 6.22
N TYR A 37 -4.98 -0.87 6.00
CA TYR A 37 -4.51 -1.68 4.88
C TYR A 37 -3.93 -3.03 5.29
N PHE A 38 -3.43 -3.17 6.51
CA PHE A 38 -2.79 -4.40 6.96
C PHE A 38 -3.49 -5.00 8.18
N ALA A 39 -3.51 -4.32 9.34
CA ALA A 39 -3.93 -4.96 10.59
C ALA A 39 -5.40 -5.43 10.60
N ASN A 40 -6.32 -4.69 9.96
CA ASN A 40 -7.76 -4.99 10.00
C ASN A 40 -8.33 -5.52 8.69
N VAL A 41 -7.48 -5.78 7.69
CA VAL A 41 -7.93 -6.22 6.37
C VAL A 41 -8.01 -7.74 6.34
N LEU A 42 -9.09 -8.26 5.72
CA LEU A 42 -9.32 -9.70 5.54
C LEU A 42 -9.16 -10.53 6.84
N ASP A 43 -9.70 -10.01 7.96
CA ASP A 43 -9.62 -10.65 9.29
C ASP A 43 -8.18 -10.73 9.84
N GLY A 44 -7.33 -9.76 9.51
CA GLY A 44 -5.92 -9.69 9.94
C GLY A 44 -4.97 -10.53 9.08
N ALA A 45 -5.43 -10.98 7.92
CA ALA A 45 -4.65 -11.68 6.90
C ALA A 45 -4.75 -10.93 5.56
N PRO A 46 -4.27 -9.67 5.49
CA PRO A 46 -4.30 -8.88 4.28
C PRO A 46 -3.55 -9.60 3.16
N CYS A 47 -4.17 -9.59 1.99
CA CYS A 47 -3.57 -10.04 0.75
C CYS A 47 -3.98 -9.07 -0.34
N PHE A 48 -3.00 -8.57 -1.08
CA PHE A 48 -3.21 -7.74 -2.25
C PHE A 48 -2.55 -8.40 -3.44
N ALA A 49 -3.31 -8.60 -4.51
CA ALA A 49 -2.83 -9.32 -5.66
C ALA A 49 -3.31 -8.72 -6.98
N ARG A 50 -2.61 -9.09 -8.05
CA ARG A 50 -3.01 -8.85 -9.42
C ARG A 50 -2.69 -10.07 -10.26
N THR A 51 -3.69 -10.51 -11.03
CA THR A 51 -3.54 -11.53 -12.08
C THR A 51 -3.87 -10.88 -13.41
N TYR A 52 -3.03 -11.11 -14.41
CA TYR A 52 -3.24 -10.64 -15.77
C TYR A 52 -3.70 -11.79 -16.66
N ASP A 53 -4.79 -11.56 -17.38
CA ASP A 53 -5.35 -12.54 -18.31
C ASP A 53 -4.64 -12.50 -19.68
N GLU A 54 -4.98 -13.45 -20.54
CA GLU A 54 -4.37 -13.58 -21.86
C GLU A 54 -4.66 -12.37 -22.76
N ALA A 55 -5.81 -11.71 -22.59
CA ALA A 55 -6.16 -10.53 -23.37
C ALA A 55 -5.25 -9.35 -23.02
N HIS A 56 -5.06 -9.10 -21.73
CA HIS A 56 -4.14 -8.08 -21.25
C HIS A 56 -2.70 -8.36 -21.71
N LEU A 57 -2.20 -9.58 -21.47
CA LEU A 57 -0.83 -9.95 -21.83
C LEU A 57 -0.57 -9.89 -23.35
N LYS A 58 -1.60 -10.06 -24.18
CA LYS A 58 -1.50 -9.87 -25.63
C LYS A 58 -1.33 -8.40 -26.02
N ASP A 59 -2.02 -7.50 -25.32
CA ASP A 59 -1.92 -6.05 -25.53
C ASP A 59 -0.65 -5.46 -24.90
N HIS A 60 -0.02 -6.21 -23.98
CA HIS A 60 1.17 -5.86 -23.21
C HIS A 60 2.31 -6.88 -23.43
N PRO A 61 2.85 -6.99 -24.66
CA PRO A 61 3.79 -8.06 -25.03
C PRO A 61 5.15 -7.97 -24.31
N ASP A 62 5.50 -6.78 -23.79
CA ASP A 62 6.74 -6.55 -23.04
C ASP A 62 6.58 -6.83 -21.53
N GLN A 63 5.36 -7.14 -21.08
CA GLN A 63 5.09 -7.52 -19.69
C GLN A 63 5.57 -8.94 -19.41
N ARG A 64 6.34 -9.09 -18.34
CA ARG A 64 6.95 -10.35 -17.90
C ARG A 64 6.21 -10.95 -16.72
N VAL A 65 5.55 -10.15 -15.88
CA VAL A 65 4.82 -10.64 -14.71
C VAL A 65 3.39 -11.03 -15.10
N ARG A 66 2.98 -12.27 -14.80
CA ARG A 66 1.61 -12.75 -14.97
C ARG A 66 0.77 -12.61 -13.69
N LYS A 67 1.39 -12.91 -12.55
CA LYS A 67 0.75 -12.78 -11.23
C LYS A 67 1.72 -12.11 -10.28
N ILE A 68 1.19 -11.29 -9.38
CA ILE A 68 1.94 -10.66 -8.30
C ILE A 68 1.04 -10.55 -7.07
N GLU A 69 1.62 -10.76 -5.90
CA GLU A 69 0.92 -10.66 -4.64
C GLU A 69 1.84 -10.18 -3.51
N ILE A 70 1.21 -9.59 -2.49
CA ILE A 70 1.80 -9.35 -1.19
C ILE A 70 0.83 -9.77 -0.09
N ASP A 71 1.37 -10.33 0.99
CA ASP A 71 0.63 -10.71 2.18
C ASP A 71 1.37 -10.35 3.46
N LEU A 72 0.65 -10.06 4.55
CA LEU A 72 1.29 -9.73 5.83
C LEU A 72 1.81 -10.98 6.52
N SER A 73 3.11 -11.00 6.82
CA SER A 73 3.72 -12.04 7.66
C SER A 73 3.08 -12.05 9.04
N LYS A 74 2.96 -13.23 9.67
CA LYS A 74 2.36 -13.34 11.02
C LYS A 74 3.08 -12.50 12.09
N ARG A 75 4.37 -12.25 11.90
CA ARG A 75 5.26 -11.47 12.77
C ARG A 75 6.49 -11.07 11.97
N ASN A 76 7.27 -10.14 12.51
CA ASN A 76 8.61 -9.86 12.00
C ASN A 76 9.54 -11.07 12.21
N SER A 77 10.60 -11.16 11.42
CA SER A 77 11.64 -12.19 11.43
C SER A 77 12.35 -12.34 12.79
N ASP A 78 12.42 -11.27 13.57
CA ASP A 78 12.96 -11.27 14.94
C ASP A 78 11.95 -11.71 16.01
N GLY A 79 10.73 -12.07 15.60
CA GLY A 79 9.64 -12.52 16.46
C GLY A 79 8.76 -11.41 17.03
N THR A 80 9.09 -10.13 16.79
CA THR A 80 8.28 -9.01 17.27
C THR A 80 6.95 -8.88 16.51
N PRO A 81 5.89 -8.35 17.15
CA PRO A 81 4.65 -8.05 16.45
C PRO A 81 4.85 -7.00 15.35
N ASN A 82 4.07 -7.12 14.28
CA ASN A 82 3.99 -6.08 13.26
C ASN A 82 3.35 -4.80 13.83
N SER A 83 3.82 -3.65 13.36
CA SER A 83 3.33 -2.31 13.71
C SER A 83 3.51 -1.36 12.54
N ALA A 84 2.98 -0.14 12.64
CA ALA A 84 3.18 0.88 11.61
C ALA A 84 4.66 1.23 11.39
N ASP A 85 5.47 1.24 12.45
CA ASP A 85 6.91 1.55 12.39
C ASP A 85 7.72 0.44 11.70
N ARG A 86 7.28 -0.81 11.83
CA ARG A 86 7.89 -1.97 11.18
C ARG A 86 6.93 -3.15 11.10
N PHE A 87 6.80 -3.69 9.91
CA PHE A 87 6.10 -4.94 9.64
C PHE A 87 6.76 -5.66 8.46
N GLU A 88 6.58 -6.98 8.38
CA GLU A 88 7.09 -7.78 7.28
C GLU A 88 5.96 -8.30 6.40
N ILE A 89 6.21 -8.38 5.10
CA ILE A 89 5.30 -8.95 4.12
C ILE A 89 6.00 -10.05 3.32
N GLY A 90 5.25 -11.04 2.86
CA GLY A 90 5.62 -11.84 1.71
C GLY A 90 5.45 -11.02 0.43
N PHE A 91 6.40 -11.19 -0.50
CA PHE A 91 6.28 -10.70 -1.86
C PHE A 91 6.41 -11.89 -2.80
N GLY A 92 5.41 -12.11 -3.64
CA GLY A 92 5.38 -13.21 -4.59
C GLY A 92 5.07 -12.73 -6.01
N LEU A 93 5.72 -13.33 -7.01
CA LEU A 93 5.36 -13.16 -8.41
C LEU A 93 5.49 -14.45 -9.21
N MET A 94 4.75 -14.50 -10.32
CA MET A 94 4.84 -15.54 -11.34
C MET A 94 5.05 -14.88 -12.69
N LEU A 95 5.99 -15.40 -13.48
CA LEU A 95 6.31 -14.88 -14.81
C LEU A 95 5.40 -15.45 -15.89
N THR A 96 5.35 -14.77 -17.04
CA THR A 96 4.65 -15.26 -18.24
C THR A 96 5.35 -16.48 -18.86
N SER A 97 6.65 -16.64 -18.61
CA SER A 97 7.51 -17.71 -19.13
C SER A 97 7.30 -19.08 -18.48
N GLY A 98 6.68 -19.15 -17.29
CA GLY A 98 6.54 -20.40 -16.57
C GLY A 98 5.56 -20.34 -15.39
N PRO A 99 5.18 -21.50 -14.83
CA PRO A 99 4.24 -21.58 -13.72
C PRO A 99 4.91 -21.42 -12.33
N GLU A 100 6.22 -21.20 -12.30
CA GLU A 100 6.99 -21.10 -11.05
C GLU A 100 6.76 -19.77 -10.35
N TRP A 101 6.65 -19.83 -9.03
CA TRP A 101 6.63 -18.65 -8.17
C TRP A 101 8.05 -18.27 -7.77
N TYR A 102 8.30 -16.96 -7.80
CA TYR A 102 9.44 -16.29 -7.19
C TYR A 102 8.91 -15.55 -5.98
N GLY A 103 9.66 -15.56 -4.89
CA GLY A 103 9.26 -14.74 -3.76
C GLY A 103 10.29 -14.63 -2.68
N GLN A 104 10.07 -13.62 -1.86
CA GLN A 104 11.01 -13.18 -0.85
C GLN A 104 10.27 -12.36 0.20
N ALA A 105 10.79 -12.31 1.42
CA ALA A 105 10.28 -11.40 2.43
C ALA A 105 10.68 -9.94 2.12
N ALA A 106 9.86 -9.00 2.55
CA ALA A 106 10.19 -7.59 2.60
C ALA A 106 9.92 -7.01 3.98
N SER A 107 10.82 -6.15 4.45
CA SER A 107 10.63 -5.34 5.64
C SER A 107 10.06 -3.97 5.23
N CYS A 108 8.95 -3.58 5.83
CA CYS A 108 8.21 -2.37 5.49
C CYS A 108 8.06 -1.45 6.71
N LYS A 109 7.92 -0.16 6.43
CA LYS A 109 7.46 0.85 7.38
C LYS A 109 6.36 1.70 6.75
N THR A 110 5.52 2.27 7.59
CA THR A 110 4.46 3.19 7.19
C THR A 110 4.96 4.62 7.26
N ASN A 111 4.82 5.37 6.18
CA ASN A 111 5.01 6.82 6.15
C ASN A 111 3.63 7.51 6.24
N ASP A 112 3.60 8.83 6.11
CA ASP A 112 2.36 9.61 6.22
C ASP A 112 1.29 9.23 5.19
N THR A 113 1.70 8.79 4.00
CA THR A 113 0.78 8.58 2.86
C THR A 113 1.00 7.28 2.08
N ASP A 114 2.03 6.52 2.42
CA ASP A 114 2.40 5.29 1.73
C ASP A 114 3.19 4.34 2.65
N PHE A 115 3.55 3.19 2.11
CA PHE A 115 4.44 2.24 2.76
C PHE A 115 5.73 2.14 1.95
N GLU A 116 6.87 2.20 2.63
CA GLU A 116 8.18 1.96 2.02
C GLU A 116 8.66 0.58 2.46
N CYS A 117 8.94 -0.27 1.48
CA CYS A 117 9.33 -1.65 1.68
C CYS A 117 10.68 -1.93 1.04
N PHE A 118 11.48 -2.74 1.72
CA PHE A 118 12.77 -3.21 1.27
C PHE A 118 12.73 -4.73 1.17
N LEU A 119 12.98 -5.26 -0.02
CA LEU A 119 13.19 -6.69 -0.22
C LEU A 119 14.48 -7.12 0.49
N GLU A 120 14.42 -8.25 1.19
CA GLU A 120 15.58 -8.83 1.85
C GLU A 120 16.74 -9.08 0.85
N GLY A 121 17.94 -9.35 1.36
CA GLY A 121 19.08 -9.74 0.52
C GLY A 121 19.49 -8.70 -0.54
N ASP A 122 19.30 -7.41 -0.23
CA ASP A 122 19.57 -6.28 -1.14
C ASP A 122 18.72 -6.28 -2.42
N GLY A 123 17.52 -6.89 -2.36
CA GLY A 123 16.57 -6.94 -3.48
C GLY A 123 16.02 -5.58 -3.90
N GLY A 124 16.28 -4.52 -3.13
CA GLY A 124 15.90 -3.14 -3.48
C GLY A 124 14.63 -2.66 -2.80
N VAL A 125 14.24 -1.42 -3.13
CA VAL A 125 13.12 -0.71 -2.50
C VAL A 125 11.93 -0.65 -3.45
N PHE A 126 10.73 -0.84 -2.90
CA PHE A 126 9.47 -0.53 -3.56
C PHE A 126 8.54 0.23 -2.62
N ARG A 127 7.57 0.93 -3.20
CA ARG A 127 6.53 1.65 -2.45
C ARG A 127 5.18 0.99 -2.68
N LEU A 128 4.34 1.04 -1.65
CA LEU A 128 2.93 0.71 -1.74
C LEU A 128 2.12 1.96 -1.45
N THR A 129 1.36 2.43 -2.43
CA THR A 129 0.56 3.65 -2.31
C THR A 129 -0.92 3.28 -2.28
N PRO A 130 -1.66 3.67 -1.22
CA PRO A 130 -3.11 3.59 -1.16
C PRO A 130 -3.80 4.07 -2.45
N GLN A 131 -4.73 3.27 -2.96
CA GLN A 131 -5.62 3.60 -4.07
C GLN A 131 -7.08 3.56 -3.61
N SER A 132 -7.97 4.12 -4.44
CA SER A 132 -9.42 4.07 -4.21
C SER A 132 -9.93 2.64 -4.06
N GLY A 133 -10.92 2.43 -3.20
CA GLY A 133 -11.52 1.10 -3.00
C GLY A 133 -10.68 0.15 -2.15
N GLY A 134 -9.70 0.68 -1.40
CA GLY A 134 -8.85 -0.14 -0.53
C GLY A 134 -7.83 -0.98 -1.30
N ALA A 135 -7.47 -0.58 -2.51
CA ALA A 135 -6.40 -1.18 -3.31
C ALA A 135 -5.04 -0.54 -2.99
N LEU A 136 -3.95 -1.17 -3.43
CA LEU A 136 -2.58 -0.66 -3.32
C LEU A 136 -1.94 -0.59 -4.70
N ARG A 137 -1.24 0.48 -5.00
CA ARG A 137 -0.31 0.54 -6.13
C ARG A 137 1.08 0.20 -5.64
N LEU A 138 1.65 -0.86 -6.18
CA LEU A 138 3.05 -1.21 -6.00
C LEU A 138 3.88 -0.48 -7.05
N GLU A 139 4.96 0.18 -6.64
CA GLU A 139 5.92 0.82 -7.55
C GLU A 139 7.35 0.44 -7.17
N THR A 140 8.10 -0.11 -8.13
CA THR A 140 9.52 -0.40 -7.96
C THR A 140 10.30 0.91 -7.87
N GLY A 141 11.35 0.97 -7.04
CA GLY A 141 12.24 2.12 -6.95
C GLY A 141 12.96 2.44 -8.27
N GLU A 142 13.67 3.56 -8.33
CA GLU A 142 14.36 4.02 -9.55
C GLU A 142 15.36 3.00 -10.10
N THR A 143 16.00 2.23 -9.22
CA THR A 143 16.94 1.17 -9.57
C THR A 143 16.28 -0.17 -9.88
N GLY A 144 14.96 -0.27 -9.69
CA GLY A 144 14.21 -1.52 -9.74
C GLY A 144 14.30 -2.34 -8.47
N ILE A 145 13.74 -3.55 -8.56
CA ILE A 145 13.86 -4.60 -7.55
C ILE A 145 14.41 -5.89 -8.18
N ALA A 146 15.05 -6.73 -7.37
CA ALA A 146 15.55 -8.04 -7.72
C ALA A 146 14.98 -9.08 -6.76
N ILE A 147 14.39 -10.15 -7.29
CA ILE A 147 13.83 -11.27 -6.52
C ILE A 147 14.65 -12.51 -6.82
N GLN A 148 15.16 -13.15 -5.77
CA GLN A 148 15.92 -14.39 -5.89
C GLN A 148 14.97 -15.59 -6.12
N GLY A 149 15.38 -16.53 -6.96
CA GLY A 149 14.63 -17.75 -7.25
C GLY A 149 15.52 -18.91 -7.66
N GLY A 150 15.03 -20.15 -7.50
CA GLY A 150 15.81 -21.36 -7.82
C GLY A 150 16.24 -21.47 -9.29
N ALA A 151 15.48 -20.85 -10.20
CA ALA A 151 15.78 -20.77 -11.62
C ALA A 151 16.65 -19.55 -12.02
N GLY A 152 17.06 -18.72 -11.06
CA GLY A 152 17.81 -17.49 -11.25
C GLY A 152 17.06 -16.24 -10.79
N ASP A 153 17.79 -15.13 -10.66
CA ASP A 153 17.25 -13.86 -10.16
C ASP A 153 16.40 -13.14 -11.22
N ILE A 154 15.33 -12.49 -10.76
CA ILE A 154 14.43 -11.71 -11.60
C ILE A 154 14.56 -10.23 -11.25
N GLU A 155 14.98 -9.42 -12.22
CA GLU A 155 15.02 -7.96 -12.09
C GLU A 155 13.74 -7.33 -12.69
N LEU A 156 13.06 -6.50 -11.90
CA LEU A 156 11.97 -5.61 -12.32
C LEU A 156 12.45 -4.16 -12.19
N SER A 157 13.19 -3.68 -13.18
CA SER A 157 13.75 -2.32 -13.21
C SER A 157 13.24 -1.45 -14.34
N GLY A 158 12.37 -2.00 -15.20
CA GLY A 158 11.93 -1.36 -16.45
C GLY A 158 13.02 -1.22 -17.52
N LYS A 159 14.25 -1.69 -17.27
CA LYS A 159 15.27 -1.84 -18.32
C LYS A 159 14.91 -2.98 -19.27
N THR A 160 14.20 -3.98 -18.75
CA THR A 160 13.71 -5.15 -19.47
C THR A 160 12.23 -5.36 -19.15
N GLY A 161 11.36 -4.97 -20.09
CA GLY A 161 9.90 -5.01 -19.92
C GLY A 161 9.32 -3.76 -19.26
N GLU A 162 8.00 -3.73 -19.13
CA GLU A 162 7.25 -2.59 -18.57
C GLU A 162 6.86 -2.75 -17.08
N ASP A 163 7.26 -3.87 -16.48
CA ASP A 163 6.96 -4.26 -15.10
C ASP A 163 7.64 -3.34 -14.07
N ARG A 164 7.01 -2.20 -13.76
CA ARG A 164 7.44 -1.29 -12.69
C ARG A 164 6.33 -0.83 -11.77
N SER A 165 5.08 -1.01 -12.17
CA SER A 165 3.94 -0.61 -11.38
C SER A 165 2.81 -1.61 -11.52
N PHE A 166 2.17 -1.93 -10.40
CA PHE A 166 1.10 -2.92 -10.32
C PHE A 166 -0.03 -2.40 -9.44
N ASP A 167 -1.25 -2.41 -9.96
CA ASP A 167 -2.45 -2.11 -9.18
C ASP A 167 -2.99 -3.39 -8.55
N LEU A 168 -2.75 -3.53 -7.25
CA LEU A 168 -3.09 -4.69 -6.45
C LEU A 168 -4.43 -4.47 -5.76
N THR A 169 -5.32 -5.45 -5.89
CA THR A 169 -6.62 -5.47 -5.23
C THR A 169 -6.64 -6.52 -4.13
N GLN A 170 -7.46 -6.33 -3.10
CA GLN A 170 -7.59 -7.32 -2.03
C GLN A 170 -8.08 -8.66 -2.60
N SER A 171 -7.41 -9.76 -2.29
CA SER A 171 -7.88 -11.09 -2.69
C SER A 171 -7.47 -12.24 -1.76
N LYS A 172 -8.42 -12.97 -1.19
CA LYS A 172 -8.08 -14.17 -0.39
C LYS A 172 -7.63 -15.36 -1.25
N GLU A 173 -7.93 -15.39 -2.55
CA GLU A 173 -7.67 -16.57 -3.41
C GLU A 173 -6.22 -16.61 -3.89
N GLU A 174 -5.73 -15.51 -4.46
CA GLU A 174 -4.38 -15.43 -5.01
C GLU A 174 -3.30 -15.69 -3.95
N CYS A 175 -3.36 -15.08 -2.77
CA CYS A 175 -2.34 -15.35 -1.74
C CYS A 175 -2.38 -16.79 -1.22
N ARG A 176 -3.57 -17.44 -1.13
CA ARG A 176 -3.61 -18.87 -0.78
C ARG A 176 -2.84 -19.74 -1.78
N SER A 177 -2.85 -19.37 -3.06
CA SER A 177 -2.07 -20.06 -4.10
C SER A 177 -0.57 -19.82 -3.96
N ALA A 178 -0.15 -18.64 -3.52
CA ALA A 178 1.26 -18.31 -3.32
C ALA A 178 1.80 -18.93 -2.02
N SER A 179 1.07 -18.81 -0.90
CA SER A 179 1.43 -19.42 0.38
C SER A 179 1.58 -20.94 0.27
N ALA A 180 0.73 -21.62 -0.51
CA ALA A 180 0.88 -23.06 -0.75
C ALA A 180 2.23 -23.44 -1.40
N PHE A 181 2.82 -22.55 -2.19
CA PHE A 181 4.14 -22.75 -2.77
C PHE A 181 5.27 -22.48 -1.76
N PHE A 182 5.18 -21.38 -0.99
CA PHE A 182 6.21 -21.02 -0.01
C PHE A 182 6.21 -21.92 1.23
N ASP A 183 5.04 -22.36 1.70
CA ASP A 183 4.90 -23.28 2.84
C ASP A 183 5.12 -24.75 2.42
N GLY A 184 4.84 -25.10 1.16
CA GLY A 184 4.99 -26.45 0.61
C GLY A 184 6.43 -26.85 0.24
N GLY A 185 7.41 -25.95 0.40
CA GLY A 185 8.84 -26.23 0.19
C GLY A 185 9.55 -26.92 1.36
N ASN A 186 8.82 -27.25 2.43
CA ASN A 186 9.33 -27.91 3.65
C ASN A 186 8.80 -29.35 3.82
N GLU A 187 8.61 -30.09 2.73
CA GLU A 187 8.41 -31.56 2.78
C GLU A 187 9.67 -32.34 2.40
#